data_AF-A0A0D6LEI6-F1
#
_entry.id   AF-A0A0D6LEI6-F1
#
_cell.length_a   1.000
_cell.length_b   1.000
_cell.length_c   1.000
_cell.angle_alpha   90.00
_cell.angle_beta   90.00
_cell.angle_gamma   90.00
#
_symmetry.space_group_name_H-M   'P 1'
#
loop_
_entity.id
_entity.type
_entity.pdbx_description
1 polymer ?
#
loop_
_entity_poly.entity_id
_entity_poly.type
_entity_poly.pdbx_seq_one_letter_code
_entity_poly.pdbx_strand_id
1 'polypeptide(L)' 'MLDIDLIARAHQVVQDGYEFFANKRLVTIFSAPHYCGQFDNAAAMMNVDEGLVCSFQVQI' A
#
# COMPACT_ATOMS: atom_id res chain seq x y z
N MET A 1 3.29 16.34 19.46
CA MET A 1 2.76 15.48 18.38
C MET A 1 3.88 15.25 17.38
N LEU A 2 3.87 14.14 16.63
CA LEU A 2 5.02 13.70 15.82
C LEU A 2 5.17 14.39 14.45
N ASP A 3 4.22 15.26 14.06
CA ASP A 3 4.22 15.98 12.77
C ASP A 3 4.41 15.07 11.55
N ILE A 4 3.48 14.14 11.35
CA ILE A 4 3.51 13.11 10.30
C ILE A 4 2.28 13.24 9.39
N ASP A 5 2.52 13.24 8.08
CA ASP A 5 1.49 13.33 7.05
C ASP A 5 0.86 11.98 6.70
N LEU A 6 1.68 10.93 6.58
CA LEU A 6 1.28 9.59 6.11
C LEU A 6 1.94 8.48 6.91
N ILE A 7 1.15 7.47 7.31
CA ILE A 7 1.63 6.20 7.85
C ILE A 7 1.61 5.15 6.73
N ALA A 8 2.78 4.64 6.33
CA ALA A 8 2.89 3.51 5.40
C ALA A 8 3.16 2.20 6.17
N ARG A 9 2.40 1.15 5.88
CA ARG A 9 2.47 -0.14 6.60
C ARG A 9 2.08 -1.34 5.72
N ALA A 10 2.52 -2.55 6.08
CA ALA A 10 2.29 -3.78 5.30
C ALA A 10 1.24 -4.77 5.84
N HIS A 11 1.62 -5.82 6.59
CA HIS A 11 0.85 -6.79 7.44
C HIS A 11 -0.52 -7.36 7.00
N GLN A 12 -1.42 -6.61 6.35
CA GLN A 12 -2.78 -7.02 6.00
C GLN A 12 -2.91 -7.14 4.49
N VAL A 13 -3.44 -8.26 4.01
CA VAL A 13 -3.76 -8.45 2.59
C VAL A 13 -4.88 -7.47 2.21
N VAL A 14 -4.70 -6.77 1.10
CA VAL A 14 -5.69 -5.85 0.52
C VAL A 14 -5.82 -6.17 -0.96
N GLN A 15 -7.03 -6.02 -1.52
CA GLN A 15 -7.38 -6.58 -2.83
C GLN A 15 -6.50 -6.05 -3.97
N ASP A 16 -6.25 -4.74 -4.02
CA ASP A 16 -5.50 -4.10 -5.11
C ASP A 16 -4.00 -3.96 -4.83
N GLY A 17 -3.50 -4.67 -3.81
CA GLY A 17 -2.12 -4.56 -3.35
C GLY A 17 -1.82 -3.28 -2.56
N TYR A 18 -2.69 -2.26 -2.58
CA TYR A 18 -2.64 -1.14 -1.65
C TYR A 18 -4.04 -0.62 -1.29
N GLU A 19 -4.19 -0.01 -0.12
CA GLU A 19 -5.45 0.61 0.30
C GLU A 19 -5.19 1.78 1.25
N PHE A 20 -5.89 2.90 1.02
CA PHE A 20 -5.83 4.08 1.88
C PHE A 20 -6.93 4.09 2.94
N PHE A 21 -6.57 4.54 4.15
CA PHE A 21 -7.47 4.68 5.30
C PHE A 21 -7.33 6.07 5.91
N ALA A 22 -8.25 6.41 6.83
CA ALA A 22 -8.20 7.64 7.64
C ALA A 22 -7.99 8.90 6.78
N ASN A 23 -8.82 9.09 5.74
CA ASN A 23 -8.69 10.19 4.77
C ASN A 23 -7.33 10.25 4.09
N LYS A 24 -6.82 9.10 3.65
CA LYS A 24 -5.52 8.93 2.99
C LYS A 24 -4.30 9.28 3.86
N ARG A 25 -4.45 9.27 5.19
CA ARG A 25 -3.35 9.48 6.14
C ARG A 25 -2.69 8.18 6.59
N LEU A 26 -3.22 7.04 6.16
CA LEU A 26 -2.62 5.73 6.34
C LEU A 26 -2.76 4.95 5.04
N VAL A 27 -1.70 4.27 4.62
CA VAL A 27 -1.72 3.35 3.49
C VAL A 27 -1.23 1.97 3.92
N THR A 28 -2.01 0.95 3.60
CA THR A 28 -1.58 -0.44 3.63
C THR A 28 -1.03 -0.82 2.27
N ILE A 29 0.14 -1.47 2.22
CA ILE A 29 0.79 -1.96 0.99
C ILE A 29 1.09 -3.45 1.16
N PHE A 30 0.66 -4.26 0.21
CA PHE A 30 0.86 -5.69 0.19
C PHE A 30 1.51 -6.10 -1.13
N SER A 31 2.64 -6.80 -1.07
CA SER A 31 3.51 -7.03 -2.25
C SER A 31 3.61 -8.50 -2.67
N ALA A 32 2.79 -9.39 -2.10
CA ALA A 32 2.69 -10.77 -2.54
C ALA A 32 1.35 -10.98 -3.26
N PRO A 33 1.35 -11.20 -4.59
CA PRO A 33 0.12 -11.48 -5.31
C PRO A 33 -0.39 -12.87 -4.96
N HIS A 34 -1.68 -13.10 -5.18
CA HIS A 34 -2.36 -14.37 -4.91
C HIS A 34 -1.98 -14.97 -3.54
N TYR A 35 -2.04 -14.17 -2.47
CA TYR A 35 -1.46 -14.55 -1.19
C TYR A 35 -1.96 -15.92 -0.72
N CYS A 36 -1.02 -16.80 -0.36
CA CYS A 36 -1.26 -18.21 0.01
C CYS A 36 -2.08 -19.04 -1.00
N GLY A 37 -2.28 -18.57 -2.24
CA GLY A 37 -3.17 -19.18 -3.23
C GLY A 37 -4.66 -19.15 -2.82
N GLN A 38 -5.02 -18.36 -1.82
CA GLN A 38 -6.38 -18.26 -1.26
C GLN A 38 -7.07 -16.95 -1.60
N PHE A 39 -6.27 -15.90 -1.82
CA PHE A 39 -6.74 -14.58 -2.19
C PHE A 39 -6.43 -14.32 -3.65
N ASP A 40 -7.28 -13.56 -4.32
CA ASP A 40 -7.06 -13.08 -5.70
C ASP A 40 -6.52 -11.64 -5.68
N ASN A 41 -5.68 -11.34 -4.68
CA ASN A 41 -5.15 -9.99 -4.49
C ASN A 41 -3.99 -9.71 -5.44
N ALA A 42 -3.91 -8.47 -5.92
CA ALA A 42 -2.73 -7.94 -6.56
C ALA A 42 -1.62 -7.66 -5.53
N ALA A 43 -0.41 -7.48 -6.03
CA ALA A 43 0.72 -6.89 -5.32
C ALA A 43 0.90 -5.42 -5.72
N ALA A 44 1.33 -4.59 -4.77
CA ALA A 44 1.75 -3.23 -5.07
C ALA A 44 3.14 -2.90 -4.49
N MET A 45 3.80 -1.94 -5.14
CA MET A 45 4.98 -1.22 -4.68
C MET A 45 4.65 0.27 -4.68
N MET A 46 4.94 0.97 -3.57
CA MET A 46 4.82 2.41 -3.48
C MET A 46 6.17 3.07 -3.79
N ASN A 47 6.19 3.94 -4.80
CA ASN A 47 7.30 4.83 -5.10
C ASN A 47 7.03 6.20 -4.49
N VAL A 48 8.04 6.77 -3.85
CA VAL A 48 8.01 8.13 -3.28
C VAL A 48 9.13 8.93 -3.93
N ASP A 49 8.78 10.04 -4.60
CA ASP A 49 9.76 10.90 -5.25
C ASP A 49 10.31 11.99 -4.31
N GLU A 50 11.20 12.85 -4.82
CA GLU A 50 11.80 13.97 -4.07
C GLU A 50 10.76 14.99 -3.59
N GLY A 51 9.62 15.08 -4.28
CA GLY A 51 8.48 15.94 -3.90
C GLY A 51 7.51 15.26 -2.93
N LEU A 52 7.85 14.08 -2.42
CA LEU A 52 7.00 13.23 -1.57
C LEU A 52 5.69 12.79 -2.25
N VAL A 53 5.64 12.83 -3.59
CA VAL A 53 4.50 12.30 -4.33
C VAL A 53 4.56 10.78 -4.29
N CYS A 54 3.51 10.18 -3.73
CA CYS A 54 3.36 8.73 -3.66
C CYS A 54 2.64 8.21 -4.90
N SER A 55 3.27 7.28 -5.63
CA SER A 55 2.69 6.56 -6.77
C SER A 55 2.78 5.05 -6.54
N PHE A 56 1.91 4.27 -7.20
CA PHE A 56 1.83 2.82 -7.01
C PHE A 56 2.06 2.10 -8.32
N GLN A 57 2.96 1.12 -8.31
CA GLN A 57 3.05 0.10 -9.34
C GLN A 57 2.30 -1.13 -8.86
N VAL A 58 1.31 -1.58 -9.63
CA VAL A 58 0.46 -2.73 -9.29
C VAL A 58 0.76 -3.88 -10.25
N GLN A 59 0.90 -5.08 -9.71
CA GLN A 59 1.13 -6.32 -10.44
C GLN A 59 0.09 -7.35 -10.00
N ILE A 60 -0.52 -8.04 -10.94
CA ILE A 60 -1.44 -9.16 -10.69
C ILE A 60 -0.62 -10.43 -10.56
#